data_AF-A0A962PVR9-F1
#
_entry.id   AF-A0A962PVR9-F1
#
_cell.length_a   1.000
_cell.length_b   1.000
_cell.length_c   1.000
_cell.angle_alpha   90.00
_cell.angle_beta   90.00
_cell.angle_gamma   90.00
#
_symmetry.space_group_name_H-M   'P 1'
#
loop_
_entity.id
_entity.type
_entity.pdbx_description
1 polymer ?
#
loop_
_entity_poly.entity_id
_entity_poly.type
_entity_poly.pdbx_seq_one_letter_code
_entity_poly.pdbx_strand_id
1 'polypeptide(L)'
;MKISALRILSALVLGCGICAWPVIGANTTQEATEVKVEAPSTVSAFAILVGQWVRPDGGYRITIRGVDADGRLDAAYANPSPLPFAKAQASRDSDTVKVFLELRAGGYNGSTYNLTYEAATDVLRGVYFQAVAQQQFNVYFERVKSAK
;
A
#
# COMPACT_ATOMS: atom_id res chain seq x y z
N MET A 1 52.41 -14.87 16.87
CA MET A 1 53.18 -13.71 16.38
C MET A 1 52.52 -12.46 16.94
N LYS A 2 53.14 -11.82 17.94
CA LYS A 2 52.67 -10.61 18.62
C LYS A 2 53.34 -9.41 17.94
N ILE A 3 52.60 -8.35 17.61
CA ILE A 3 53.18 -7.00 17.59
C ILE A 3 52.12 -6.03 18.10
N SER A 4 52.40 -5.50 19.29
CA SER A 4 51.71 -4.38 19.93
C SER A 4 52.23 -3.07 19.36
N ALA A 5 51.40 -2.02 19.32
CA ALA A 5 51.87 -0.65 19.41
C ALA A 5 50.85 0.19 20.21
N LEU A 6 51.33 0.73 21.32
CA LEU A 6 50.65 1.59 22.28
C LEU A 6 51.58 2.80 22.51
N ARG A 7 50.98 3.93 22.92
CA ARG A 7 51.60 5.11 23.62
C ARG A 7 52.08 6.22 22.67
N ILE A 8 51.96 7.54 22.91
CA ILE A 8 51.59 8.43 24.03
C ILE A 8 51.45 9.86 23.39
N LEU A 9 50.40 10.67 23.60
CA LEU A 9 50.15 11.71 24.64
C LEU A 9 50.87 13.08 24.47
N SER A 10 50.12 14.16 24.82
CA SER A 10 50.53 15.53 25.25
C SER A 10 50.49 16.65 24.20
N ALA A 11 50.17 17.94 24.46
CA ALA A 11 49.50 18.71 25.53
C ALA A 11 49.33 20.16 24.98
N LEU A 12 48.14 20.79 25.09
CA LEU A 12 47.78 21.91 26.00
C LEU A 12 48.63 23.20 25.92
N VAL A 13 48.00 24.34 25.56
CA VAL A 13 48.31 25.68 26.11
C VAL A 13 47.01 26.51 26.26
N LEU A 14 46.80 27.01 27.48
CA LEU A 14 45.84 28.04 27.97
C LEU A 14 46.11 29.41 27.30
N GLY A 15 45.23 30.40 27.20
CA GLY A 15 43.97 30.73 27.85
C GLY A 15 43.75 32.24 27.73
N CYS A 16 42.58 32.75 28.14
CA CYS A 16 42.34 34.00 28.90
C CYS A 16 40.85 34.35 28.77
N GLY A 17 40.14 34.43 29.89
CA GLY A 17 38.70 34.67 29.93
C GLY A 17 38.34 36.15 29.96
N ILE A 18 37.11 36.46 29.54
CA ILE A 18 36.37 37.66 29.95
C ILE A 18 34.88 37.29 30.09
N CYS A 19 34.29 37.72 31.20
CA CYS A 19 32.91 37.54 31.61
C CYS A 19 31.92 38.34 30.74
N ALA A 20 30.75 37.78 30.41
CA ALA A 20 29.49 38.53 30.27
C ALA A 20 28.27 37.57 30.22
N TRP A 21 27.20 37.98 30.90
CA TRP A 21 25.91 37.30 31.15
C TRP A 21 24.92 37.37 29.96
N PRO A 22 23.72 36.74 30.04
CA PRO A 22 23.07 36.08 28.91
C PRO A 22 22.13 36.98 28.10
N VAL A 23 21.97 36.66 26.82
CA VAL A 23 20.77 37.03 26.06
C VAL A 23 20.00 35.74 25.75
N ILE A 24 18.87 35.60 26.42
CA ILE A 24 17.77 34.72 26.06
C ILE A 24 16.94 35.47 25.01
N GLY A 25 16.60 34.82 23.90
CA GLY A 25 15.43 35.24 23.10
C GLY A 25 15.55 35.12 21.59
N ALA A 26 15.11 33.97 21.07
CA ALA A 26 14.48 33.77 19.76
C ALA A 26 15.26 34.15 18.49
N ASN A 27 16.19 33.28 18.09
CA ASN A 27 16.43 33.02 16.68
C ASN A 27 15.42 31.96 16.21
N THR A 28 14.33 32.44 15.61
CA THR A 28 13.41 31.63 14.81
C THR A 28 14.21 30.95 13.70
N THR A 29 14.56 29.69 13.91
CA THR A 29 14.87 28.75 12.84
C THR A 29 13.65 28.69 11.96
N GLN A 30 13.69 29.40 10.84
CA GLN A 30 12.81 29.16 9.70
C GLN A 30 13.25 27.83 9.10
N GLU A 31 12.78 26.75 9.72
CA GLU A 31 12.76 25.43 9.11
C GLU A 31 11.86 25.57 7.89
N ALA A 32 12.47 25.43 6.72
CA ALA A 32 11.80 25.48 5.45
C ALA A 32 10.63 24.50 5.51
N THR A 33 9.42 25.05 5.56
CA THR A 33 8.20 24.32 5.27
C THR A 33 8.33 23.84 3.83
N GLU A 34 8.84 22.63 3.65
CA GLU A 34 8.65 21.86 2.44
C GLU A 34 7.14 21.74 2.30
N VAL A 35 6.57 22.58 1.44
CA VAL A 35 5.22 22.39 0.93
C VAL A 35 5.29 21.11 0.13
N LYS A 36 5.07 19.98 0.82
CA LYS A 36 4.65 18.74 0.19
C LYS A 36 3.35 19.09 -0.51
N VAL A 37 3.46 19.34 -1.82
CA VAL A 37 2.31 19.48 -2.70
C VAL A 37 1.55 18.17 -2.59
N GLU A 38 0.48 18.18 -1.80
CA GLU A 38 -0.41 17.05 -1.67
C GLU A 38 -1.11 16.89 -3.01
N ALA A 39 -0.64 15.91 -3.77
CA ALA A 39 -1.27 15.48 -5.00
C ALA A 39 -2.76 15.19 -4.71
N PRO A 40 -3.68 15.49 -5.65
CA PRO A 40 -5.10 15.26 -5.45
C PRO A 40 -5.33 13.81 -4.99
N SER A 41 -6.04 13.69 -3.87
CA SER A 41 -6.11 12.50 -3.04
C SER A 41 -6.53 11.27 -3.85
N THR A 42 -5.59 10.37 -4.12
CA THR A 42 -5.78 9.04 -4.75
C THR A 42 -6.83 8.19 -4.05
N VAL A 43 -7.09 8.44 -2.75
CA VAL A 43 -8.19 7.87 -1.96
C VAL A 43 -9.53 8.00 -2.69
N SER A 44 -9.79 9.16 -3.31
CA SER A 44 -11.06 9.44 -3.99
C SER A 44 -11.23 8.56 -5.25
N ALA A 45 -10.15 8.38 -6.02
CA ALA A 45 -10.20 7.64 -7.28
C ALA A 45 -10.50 6.15 -7.07
N PHE A 46 -10.08 5.56 -5.95
CA PHE A 46 -10.27 4.14 -5.67
C PHE A 46 -11.50 3.84 -4.81
N ALA A 47 -12.14 4.85 -4.22
CA ALA A 47 -13.34 4.67 -3.40
C ALA A 47 -14.47 3.96 -4.17
N ILE A 48 -14.51 4.08 -5.50
CA ILE A 48 -15.45 3.37 -6.37
C ILE A 48 -15.37 1.83 -6.25
N LEU A 49 -14.22 1.30 -5.81
CA LEU A 49 -14.02 -0.14 -5.64
C LEU A 49 -14.70 -0.70 -4.38
N VAL A 50 -15.03 0.15 -3.40
CA VAL A 50 -15.68 -0.28 -2.15
C VAL A 50 -17.02 -0.93 -2.46
N GLY A 51 -17.23 -2.14 -1.93
CA GLY A 51 -18.42 -2.92 -2.18
C GLY A 51 -18.20 -4.43 -2.16
N GLN A 52 -19.25 -5.14 -2.53
CA GLN A 52 -19.26 -6.59 -2.68
C GLN A 52 -19.28 -6.93 -4.16
N TRP A 53 -18.42 -7.86 -4.57
CA TRP A 53 -18.23 -8.27 -5.94
C TRP A 53 -18.36 -9.78 -6.03
N VAL A 54 -19.18 -10.30 -6.95
CA VAL A 54 -19.47 -11.73 -7.08
C VAL A 54 -19.11 -12.23 -8.46
N ARG A 55 -18.42 -13.37 -8.52
CA ARG A 55 -18.18 -14.09 -9.76
C ARG A 55 -19.44 -14.90 -10.10
N PRO A 56 -20.10 -14.65 -11.24
CA PRO A 56 -21.42 -15.22 -11.52
C PRO A 56 -21.40 -16.74 -11.76
N ASP A 57 -20.26 -17.30 -12.17
CA ASP A 57 -20.13 -18.72 -12.49
C ASP A 57 -19.91 -19.65 -11.27
N GLY A 58 -19.49 -19.10 -10.13
CA GLY A 58 -19.14 -19.90 -8.95
C GLY A 58 -19.56 -19.29 -7.61
N GLY A 59 -20.15 -18.09 -7.61
CA GLY A 59 -20.58 -17.40 -6.39
C GLY A 59 -19.43 -16.88 -5.51
N TYR A 60 -18.18 -16.98 -5.99
CA TYR A 60 -17.00 -16.49 -5.27
C TYR A 60 -17.10 -14.99 -5.05
N ARG A 61 -16.69 -14.52 -3.88
CA ARG A 61 -16.92 -13.13 -3.47
C ARG A 61 -15.62 -12.41 -3.15
N ILE A 62 -15.51 -11.18 -3.61
CA ILE A 62 -14.53 -10.20 -3.15
C ILE A 62 -15.29 -9.12 -2.38
N THR A 63 -14.93 -8.93 -1.12
CA THR A 63 -15.39 -7.83 -0.29
C THR A 63 -14.29 -6.77 -0.25
N ILE A 64 -14.58 -5.52 -0.60
CA ILE A 64 -13.71 -4.37 -0.39
C ILE A 64 -14.41 -3.43 0.57
N ARG A 65 -13.86 -3.26 1.77
CA ARG A 65 -14.43 -2.43 2.85
C ARG A 65 -13.90 -1.00 2.83
N GLY A 66 -12.69 -0.80 2.32
CA GLY A 66 -12.04 0.50 2.26
C GLY A 66 -10.78 0.45 1.41
N VAL A 67 -10.26 1.64 1.14
CA VAL A 67 -9.01 1.86 0.41
C VAL A 67 -8.26 3.02 1.06
N ASP A 68 -6.96 2.89 1.23
CA ASP A 68 -6.11 3.98 1.74
C ASP A 68 -5.53 4.84 0.60
N ALA A 69 -4.76 5.86 0.97
CA ALA A 69 -4.19 6.82 0.01
C ALA A 69 -3.20 6.18 -0.97
N ASP A 70 -2.53 5.12 -0.56
CA ASP A 70 -1.59 4.39 -1.42
C ASP A 70 -2.30 3.35 -2.28
N GLY A 71 -3.62 3.21 -2.14
CA GLY A 71 -4.45 2.26 -2.88
C GLY A 71 -4.51 0.87 -2.24
N ARG A 72 -3.97 0.67 -1.03
CA ARG A 72 -4.08 -0.62 -0.34
C ARG A 72 -5.54 -0.86 0.01
N LEU A 73 -6.02 -2.06 -0.28
CA LEU A 73 -7.41 -2.43 -0.07
C LEU A 73 -7.57 -3.16 1.26
N ASP A 74 -8.55 -2.74 2.07
CA ASP A 74 -9.10 -3.60 3.10
C ASP A 74 -10.10 -4.55 2.42
N ALA A 75 -9.63 -5.75 2.07
CA ALA A 75 -10.39 -6.69 1.28
C ALA A 75 -10.31 -8.14 1.80
N ALA A 76 -11.33 -8.93 1.47
CA ALA A 76 -11.38 -10.36 1.75
C ALA A 76 -11.95 -11.13 0.56
N TYR A 77 -11.51 -12.37 0.40
CA TYR A 77 -12.03 -13.33 -0.58
C TYR A 77 -12.91 -14.36 0.12
N ALA A 78 -13.94 -14.90 -0.54
CA ALA A 78 -14.71 -16.02 -0.01
C ALA A 78 -15.01 -17.07 -1.09
N ASN A 79 -14.66 -18.32 -0.77
CA ASN A 79 -15.00 -19.51 -1.55
C ASN A 79 -14.94 -20.80 -0.69
N PRO A 80 -16.07 -21.28 -0.13
CA PRO A 80 -17.20 -20.50 0.39
C PRO A 80 -16.86 -19.76 1.71
N SER A 81 -15.85 -20.23 2.44
CA SER A 81 -15.35 -19.58 3.66
C SER A 81 -14.48 -18.37 3.32
N PRO A 82 -14.45 -17.34 4.19
CA PRO A 82 -13.61 -16.17 3.97
C PRO A 82 -12.12 -16.48 4.20
N LEU A 83 -11.27 -15.89 3.36
CA LEU A 83 -9.82 -15.95 3.41
C LEU A 83 -9.25 -14.53 3.23
N PRO A 84 -8.14 -14.20 3.91
CA PRO A 84 -7.43 -12.95 3.68
C PRO A 84 -6.66 -12.99 2.36
N PHE A 85 -6.49 -11.83 1.75
CA PHE A 85 -5.49 -11.65 0.71
C PHE A 85 -4.11 -11.48 1.34
N ALA A 86 -3.09 -12.07 0.73
CA ALA A 86 -1.69 -11.79 1.05
C ALA A 86 -1.29 -10.37 0.58
N LYS A 87 -1.86 -9.94 -0.54
CA LYS A 87 -1.73 -8.58 -1.07
C LYS A 87 -3.04 -8.17 -1.73
N ALA A 88 -3.50 -6.95 -1.47
CA ALA A 88 -4.66 -6.36 -2.12
C ALA A 88 -4.39 -4.87 -2.39
N GLN A 89 -4.32 -4.51 -3.67
CA GLN A 89 -3.82 -3.22 -4.11
C GLN A 89 -4.64 -2.71 -5.29
N ALA A 90 -5.14 -1.48 -5.19
CA ALA A 90 -5.62 -0.72 -6.32
C ALA A 90 -4.48 0.13 -6.90
N SER A 91 -4.52 0.33 -8.21
CA SER A 91 -3.65 1.26 -8.91
C SER A 91 -4.40 1.94 -10.03
N ARG A 92 -3.83 3.02 -10.56
CA ARG A 92 -4.37 3.73 -11.71
C ARG A 92 -3.34 3.72 -12.82
N ASP A 93 -3.76 3.29 -14.00
CA ASP A 93 -2.99 3.37 -15.23
C ASP A 93 -3.75 4.30 -16.18
N SER A 94 -3.25 5.52 -16.34
CA SER A 94 -3.95 6.62 -17.00
C SER A 94 -5.34 6.86 -16.40
N ASP A 95 -6.42 6.50 -17.10
CA ASP A 95 -7.80 6.60 -16.60
C ASP A 95 -8.40 5.27 -16.16
N THR A 96 -7.60 4.21 -16.20
CA THR A 96 -8.04 2.86 -15.87
C THR A 96 -7.70 2.53 -14.42
N VAL A 97 -8.71 2.21 -13.62
CA VAL A 97 -8.52 1.67 -12.28
C VAL A 97 -8.26 0.16 -12.38
N LYS A 98 -7.14 -0.28 -11.81
CA LYS A 98 -6.73 -1.69 -11.76
C LYS A 98 -6.73 -2.20 -10.33
N VAL A 99 -6.94 -3.49 -10.16
CA VAL A 99 -6.96 -4.19 -8.87
C VAL A 99 -6.07 -5.43 -8.98
N PHE A 100 -5.07 -5.51 -8.12
CA PHE A 100 -4.22 -6.67 -7.93
C PHE A 100 -4.53 -7.33 -6.60
N LEU A 101 -4.81 -8.64 -6.63
CA LEU A 101 -5.08 -9.45 -5.43
C LEU A 101 -4.22 -10.72 -5.46
N GLU A 102 -3.64 -11.10 -4.33
CA GLU A 102 -2.86 -12.33 -4.18
C GLU A 102 -3.43 -13.19 -3.05
N LEU A 103 -3.63 -14.47 -3.32
CA LEU A 103 -4.10 -15.47 -2.37
C LEU A 103 -3.02 -16.50 -2.08
N ARG A 104 -2.65 -16.64 -0.80
CA ARG A 104 -1.72 -17.69 -0.34
C ARG A 104 -2.35 -18.72 0.59
N ALA A 105 -3.37 -18.31 1.36
CA ALA A 105 -4.11 -19.21 2.24
C ALA A 105 -4.97 -20.21 1.46
N GLY A 106 -5.53 -21.22 2.13
CA GLY A 106 -6.59 -22.08 1.56
C GLY A 106 -6.21 -22.89 0.32
N GLY A 107 -4.92 -23.20 0.13
CA GLY A 107 -4.45 -23.97 -1.03
C GLY A 107 -4.24 -23.14 -2.32
N TYR A 108 -4.42 -21.82 -2.25
CA TYR A 108 -4.24 -20.94 -3.42
C TYR A 108 -2.77 -20.66 -3.75
N ASN A 109 -1.84 -20.84 -2.80
CA ASN A 109 -0.39 -20.91 -3.03
C ASN A 109 0.23 -19.81 -3.93
N GLY A 110 -0.26 -18.57 -3.83
CA GLY A 110 0.21 -17.44 -4.64
C GLY A 110 -0.62 -17.20 -5.91
N SER A 111 -1.83 -17.76 -6.00
CA SER A 111 -2.76 -17.45 -7.08
C SER A 111 -3.11 -15.96 -7.06
N THR A 112 -3.27 -15.35 -8.23
CA THR A 112 -3.48 -13.90 -8.34
C THR A 112 -4.69 -13.55 -9.18
N TYR A 113 -5.29 -12.40 -8.88
CA TYR A 113 -6.22 -11.71 -9.75
C TYR A 113 -5.59 -10.40 -10.22
N ASN A 114 -5.59 -10.19 -11.54
CA ASN A 114 -5.25 -8.91 -12.16
C ASN A 114 -6.51 -8.42 -12.87
N LEU A 115 -7.19 -7.45 -12.26
CA LEU A 115 -8.51 -6.98 -12.68
C LEU A 115 -8.46 -5.50 -13.07
N THR A 116 -9.36 -5.12 -13.96
CA THR A 116 -9.64 -3.76 -14.38
C THR A 116 -11.08 -3.45 -14.03
N TYR A 117 -11.33 -2.27 -13.47
CA TYR A 117 -12.68 -1.77 -13.25
C TYR A 117 -13.25 -1.19 -14.56
N GLU A 118 -14.37 -1.73 -15.01
CA GLU A 118 -15.11 -1.27 -16.19
C GLU A 118 -16.32 -0.45 -15.74
N ALA A 119 -16.22 0.89 -15.78
CA ALA A 119 -17.27 1.78 -15.29
C ALA A 119 -18.60 1.68 -16.06
N ALA A 120 -18.56 1.35 -17.36
CA ALA A 120 -19.76 1.24 -18.19
C ALA A 120 -20.68 0.08 -17.79
N THR A 121 -20.10 -0.98 -17.23
CA THR A 121 -20.78 -2.24 -16.88
C THR A 121 -20.76 -2.52 -15.37
N ASP A 122 -20.03 -1.72 -14.58
CA ASP A 122 -19.84 -1.88 -13.13
C ASP A 122 -19.34 -3.28 -12.76
N VAL A 123 -18.28 -3.72 -13.45
CA VAL A 123 -17.61 -5.01 -13.22
C VAL A 123 -16.12 -4.85 -12.98
N LEU A 124 -15.53 -5.81 -12.26
CA LEU A 124 -14.09 -6.04 -12.23
C LEU A 124 -13.76 -7.19 -13.20
N ARG A 125 -13.10 -6.92 -14.32
CA ARG A 125 -12.76 -7.93 -15.34
C ARG A 125 -11.25 -8.11 -15.44
N GLY A 126 -10.80 -9.34 -15.62
CA GLY A 126 -9.41 -9.58 -15.98
C GLY A 126 -9.04 -11.05 -15.89
N VAL A 127 -7.83 -11.32 -15.39
CA VAL A 127 -7.24 -12.66 -15.38
C VAL A 127 -7.06 -13.15 -13.95
N TYR A 128 -7.50 -14.39 -13.72
CA TYR A 128 -7.12 -15.20 -12.58
C TYR A 128 -5.99 -16.15 -12.97
N PHE A 129 -4.85 -16.08 -12.28
CA PHE A 129 -3.77 -17.06 -12.38
C PHE A 129 -3.87 -18.07 -11.24
N GLN A 130 -4.11 -19.33 -11.58
CA GLN A 130 -4.12 -20.46 -10.66
C GLN A 130 -2.69 -20.99 -10.54
N ALA A 131 -2.05 -20.77 -9.38
CA ALA A 131 -0.61 -21.01 -9.21
C ALA A 131 -0.22 -22.50 -9.15
N VAL A 132 -1.11 -23.38 -8.66
CA VAL A 132 -0.85 -24.81 -8.48
C VAL A 132 -0.83 -25.57 -9.82
N ALA A 133 -1.77 -25.24 -10.70
CA ALA A 133 -1.94 -25.80 -12.04
C ALA A 133 -1.25 -24.96 -13.12
N GLN A 134 -0.76 -23.76 -12.76
CA GLN A 134 -0.13 -22.81 -13.67
C GLN A 134 -1.00 -22.42 -14.86
N GLN A 135 -2.29 -22.20 -14.61
CA GLN A 135 -3.28 -21.86 -15.63
C GLN A 135 -3.82 -20.44 -15.43
N GLN A 136 -4.26 -19.84 -16.54
CA GLN A 136 -4.91 -18.54 -16.54
C GLN A 136 -6.35 -18.65 -17.01
N PHE A 137 -7.23 -17.89 -16.37
CA PHE A 137 -8.66 -17.85 -16.68
C PHE A 137 -9.11 -16.41 -16.80
N ASN A 138 -9.85 -16.10 -17.87
CA ASN A 138 -10.57 -14.84 -17.95
C ASN A 138 -11.76 -14.90 -16.99
N VAL A 139 -11.84 -13.91 -16.11
CA VAL A 139 -12.85 -13.83 -15.07
C VAL A 139 -13.43 -12.42 -15.01
N TYR A 140 -14.63 -12.32 -14.46
CA TYR A 140 -15.18 -11.05 -14.06
C TYR A 140 -16.02 -11.19 -12.79
N PHE A 141 -16.14 -10.09 -12.05
CA PHE A 141 -16.99 -9.99 -10.88
C PHE A 141 -17.98 -8.84 -11.08
N GLU A 142 -19.25 -9.11 -10.79
CA GLU A 142 -20.31 -8.12 -10.81
C GLU A 142 -20.50 -7.51 -9.42
N ARG A 143 -20.75 -6.20 -9.36
CA ARG A 143 -21.09 -5.58 -8.08
C ARG A 143 -22.45 -6.10 -7.61
N VAL A 144 -22.50 -6.58 -6.37
CA VAL A 144 -23.77 -6.91 -5.71
C VAL A 144 -24.51 -5.62 -5.46
N LYS A 145 -25.62 -5.43 -6.17
CA LYS A 145 -26.57 -4.36 -5.86
C LYS A 145 -27.28 -4.76 -4.57
N SER A 146 -27.29 -3.87 -3.58
CA SER A 146 -28.16 -4.08 -2.42
C SER A 146 -29.61 -3.95 -2.91
N ALA A 147 -30.45 -4.95 -2.62
CA ALA A 147 -31.88 -4.77 -2.78
C ALA A 147 -32.30 -3.61 -1.88
N LYS A 148 -33.05 -2.66 -2.45
CA LYS A 148 -33.58 -1.50 -1.73
C LYS A 148 -34.73 -1.92 -0.83
#